data_AF-A0A4R2QIX6-F1
#
_entry.id   AF-A0A4R2QIX6-F1
#
_cell.length_a   1.000
_cell.length_b   1.000
_cell.length_c   1.000
_cell.angle_alpha   90.00
_cell.angle_beta   90.00
_cell.angle_gamma   90.00
#
_symmetry.space_group_name_H-M   'P 1'
#
loop_
_entity.id
_entity.type
_entity.pdbx_description
1 polymer ?
#
loop_
_entity_poly.entity_id
_entity_poly.type
_entity_poly.pdbx_seq_one_letter_code
_entity_poly.pdbx_strand_id
1 'polypeptide(L)'
;MNEAVLRELAIWLLVPSVAVIALIGLVVRIGTPAAIRRRRRERQTRKLTALLRTRPPSNTLIVNWIDYRELSKDRLRALFAEHDWQLSTQEITDRGWLLTCTRTAESR
;
A
#
# COMPACT_ATOMS: atom_id res chain seq x y z
N MET A 1 38.78 -27.03 35.40
CA MET A 1 38.41 -26.20 34.23
C MET A 1 38.03 -24.83 34.78
N ASN A 2 38.83 -23.79 34.54
CA ASN A 2 38.76 -22.53 35.27
C ASN A 2 37.48 -21.74 34.95
N GLU A 3 36.78 -21.27 35.98
CA GLU A 3 35.58 -20.44 35.85
C GLU A 3 35.79 -19.19 34.99
N ALA A 4 37.02 -18.68 34.94
CA ALA A 4 37.42 -17.57 34.07
C ALA A 4 37.20 -17.89 32.58
N VAL A 5 37.54 -19.10 32.13
CA VAL A 5 37.37 -19.52 30.73
C VAL A 5 35.90 -19.71 30.39
N LEU A 6 35.11 -20.25 31.34
CA LEU A 6 33.66 -20.39 31.18
C LEU A 6 32.97 -19.01 31.10
N ARG A 7 33.41 -18.05 31.91
CA ARG A 7 32.87 -16.68 31.91
C ARG A 7 33.23 -15.91 30.64
N GLU A 8 34.44 -16.10 30.14
CA GLU A 8 34.92 -15.49 28.91
C GLU A 8 34.23 -16.07 27.67
N LEU A 9 34.06 -17.40 27.61
CA LEU A 9 33.26 -18.07 26.58
C LEU A 9 31.79 -17.64 26.62
N ALA A 10 31.20 -17.51 27.82
CA ALA A 10 29.83 -17.05 27.97
C ALA A 10 29.65 -15.64 27.40
N ILE A 11 30.56 -14.70 27.70
CA ILE A 11 30.51 -13.33 27.16
C ILE A 11 30.65 -13.33 25.64
N TRP A 12 31.59 -14.12 25.10
CA TRP A 12 31.82 -14.23 23.66
C TRP A 12 30.63 -14.80 22.89
N LEU A 13 29.77 -15.60 23.53
CA LEU A 13 28.57 -16.16 22.91
C LEU A 13 27.34 -15.26 23.08
N LEU A 14 27.21 -14.60 24.23
CA LEU A 14 26.03 -13.80 24.59
C LEU A 14 25.98 -12.48 23.82
N VAL A 15 27.12 -11.80 23.70
CA VAL A 15 27.21 -10.50 23.01
C VAL A 15 26.80 -10.59 21.53
N PRO A 16 27.33 -11.50 20.70
CA PRO A 16 26.90 -11.61 19.31
C PRO A 16 25.44 -12.07 19.18
N SER A 17 24.94 -12.91 20.09
CA SER A 17 23.54 -13.34 20.08
C SER A 17 22.58 -12.18 20.34
N VAL A 18 22.87 -11.33 21.32
CA VAL A 18 22.07 -10.13 21.62
C VAL A 18 22.14 -9.14 20.45
N ALA A 19 23.31 -8.97 19.84
CA ALA A 19 23.47 -8.12 18.67
C ALA A 19 22.62 -8.59 17.48
N VAL A 20 22.59 -9.89 17.19
CA VAL A 20 21.75 -10.48 16.13
C VAL A 20 20.26 -10.30 16.43
N ILE A 21 19.81 -10.55 17.66
CA ILE A 21 18.41 -10.35 18.06
C ILE A 21 18.00 -8.88 17.93
N ALA A 22 18.86 -7.96 18.37
CA ALA A 22 18.62 -6.52 18.24
C ALA A 22 18.55 -6.10 16.76
N LEU A 23 19.42 -6.64 15.91
CA LEU A 23 19.43 -6.36 14.47
C LEU A 23 18.16 -6.87 13.78
N ILE A 24 17.73 -8.11 14.09
CA ILE A 24 16.48 -8.68 13.58
C ILE A 24 15.29 -7.83 14.05
N GLY A 25 15.25 -7.46 15.33
CA GLY A 25 14.21 -6.61 15.89
C GLY A 25 14.14 -5.23 15.20
N LEU A 26 15.29 -4.64 14.88
CA LEU A 26 15.39 -3.37 14.17
C LEU A 26 14.86 -3.49 12.73
N VAL A 27 15.21 -4.55 12.01
CA VAL A 27 14.71 -4.82 10.64
C VAL A 27 13.19 -5.04 10.64
N VAL A 28 12.67 -5.80 11.60
CA VAL A 28 11.23 -6.01 11.76
C VAL A 28 10.51 -4.70 12.09
N ARG A 29 11.09 -3.86 12.94
CA ARG A 29 10.51 -2.56 13.35
C ARG A 29 10.52 -1.52 12.23
N ILE A 30 11.56 -1.49 11.40
CA ILE A 30 11.62 -0.65 10.19
C ILE A 30 10.57 -1.12 9.16
N GLY A 31 10.16 -2.39 9.24
CA GLY A 31 9.11 -2.97 8.44
C GLY A 31 9.64 -3.44 7.09
N THR A 32 9.24 -4.65 6.69
CA THR A 32 9.60 -5.14 5.36
C THR A 32 8.94 -4.26 4.29
N PRO A 33 9.62 -3.99 3.16
CA PRO A 33 9.04 -3.19 2.06
C PRO A 33 7.69 -3.73 1.57
N ALA A 34 7.46 -5.04 1.73
CA ALA A 34 6.17 -5.70 1.47
C ALA A 34 5.05 -5.25 2.41
N ALA A 35 5.31 -5.14 3.72
CA ALA A 35 4.32 -4.68 4.69
C ALA A 35 3.95 -3.20 4.49
N ILE A 36 4.93 -2.37 4.15
CA ILE A 36 4.73 -0.94 3.85
C ILE A 36 3.88 -0.78 2.59
N ARG A 37 4.21 -1.52 1.51
CA ARG A 37 3.41 -1.54 0.28
C ARG A 37 1.98 -1.99 0.52
N ARG A 38 1.77 -3.06 1.30
CA ARG A 38 0.44 -3.55 1.65
C ARG A 38 -0.39 -2.49 2.37
N ARG A 39 0.18 -1.84 3.39
CA ARG A 39 -0.49 -0.73 4.10
C ARG A 39 -0.82 0.45 3.19
N ARG A 40 0.08 0.82 2.28
CA ARG A 40 -0.16 1.89 1.28
C ARG A 40 -1.30 1.51 0.33
N ARG A 41 -1.31 0.27 -0.18
CA ARG A 41 -2.37 -0.26 -1.04
C ARG A 41 -3.73 -0.25 -0.34
N GLU A 42 -3.79 -0.68 0.91
CA GLU A 42 -5.02 -0.66 1.73
C GLU A 42 -5.53 0.77 1.94
N ARG A 43 -4.63 1.72 2.25
CA ARG A 43 -4.99 3.15 2.37
C ARG A 43 -5.51 3.73 1.06
N GLN A 44 -4.85 3.47 -0.07
CA GLN A 44 -5.28 3.94 -1.39
C GLN A 44 -6.64 3.34 -1.77
N THR A 45 -6.85 2.06 -1.50
CA THR A 45 -8.14 1.38 -1.71
C THR A 45 -9.25 2.08 -0.92
N ARG A 46 -9.05 2.28 0.39
CA ARG A 46 -10.04 2.94 1.26
C ARG A 46 -10.35 4.36 0.81
N LYS A 47 -9.32 5.14 0.43
CA LYS A 47 -9.50 6.51 -0.08
C LYS A 47 -10.33 6.52 -1.37
N LEU A 48 -10.03 5.61 -2.29
CA LEU A 48 -10.78 5.50 -3.55
C LEU A 48 -12.22 5.06 -3.29
N THR A 49 -12.43 4.03 -2.48
CA THR A 49 -13.77 3.57 -2.08
C THR A 49 -14.58 4.68 -1.42
N ALA A 50 -13.97 5.48 -0.53
CA ALA A 50 -14.64 6.61 0.09
C ALA A 50 -15.07 7.65 -0.96
N LEU A 51 -14.18 7.99 -1.91
CA LEU A 51 -14.47 8.92 -3.00
C LEU A 51 -15.58 8.43 -3.92
N LEU A 52 -15.59 7.14 -4.27
CA LEU A 52 -16.63 6.54 -5.12
C LEU A 52 -17.99 6.48 -4.42
N ARG A 53 -18.01 6.37 -3.10
CA ARG A 53 -19.23 6.39 -2.28
C ARG A 53 -19.79 7.78 -2.05
N THR A 54 -18.93 8.79 -1.90
CA THR A 54 -19.36 10.19 -1.88
C THR A 54 -19.86 10.55 -3.27
N ARG A 55 -21.17 10.39 -3.51
CA ARG A 55 -21.84 10.77 -4.76
C ARG A 55 -21.50 12.22 -5.09
N PRO A 56 -20.60 12.49 -6.06
CA PRO A 56 -20.37 13.85 -6.48
C PRO A 56 -21.65 14.37 -7.16
N PRO A 57 -21.93 15.68 -7.10
CA PRO A 57 -23.05 16.26 -7.85
C PRO A 57 -22.89 16.04 -9.37
N SER A 58 -21.65 15.83 -9.86
CA SER A 58 -21.37 15.39 -11.22
C SER A 58 -21.40 13.86 -11.34
N ASN A 59 -22.03 13.35 -12.40
CA ASN A 59 -21.94 11.94 -12.81
C ASN A 59 -20.56 11.55 -13.38
N THR A 60 -19.55 12.41 -13.18
CA THR A 60 -18.18 12.27 -13.66
C THR A 60 -17.24 12.48 -12.49
N LEU A 61 -16.25 11.59 -12.37
CA LEU A 61 -15.19 11.61 -11.38
C LEU A 61 -13.84 11.58 -12.11
N ILE A 62 -12.96 12.52 -11.80
CA ILE A 62 -11.61 12.57 -12.36
C ILE A 62 -10.62 12.17 -11.27
N VAL A 63 -9.77 11.19 -11.56
CA VAL A 63 -8.81 10.63 -10.60
C VAL A 63 -7.42 10.59 -11.24
N ASN A 64 -6.40 11.11 -10.57
CA ASN A 64 -5.02 10.95 -11.04
C ASN A 64 -4.49 9.56 -10.63
N TRP A 65 -4.07 8.75 -11.60
CA TRP A 65 -3.54 7.41 -11.37
C TRP A 65 -2.32 7.41 -10.43
N ILE A 66 -1.50 8.46 -10.43
CA ILE A 66 -0.32 8.57 -9.57
C ILE A 66 -0.70 8.44 -8.08
N ASP A 67 -1.85 8.98 -7.68
CA ASP A 67 -2.36 8.90 -6.31
C ASP A 67 -2.73 7.47 -5.89
N TYR A 68 -2.94 6.58 -6.86
CA TYR A 68 -3.40 5.21 -6.69
C TYR A 68 -2.46 4.17 -7.32
N ARG A 69 -1.20 4.52 -7.58
CA ARG A 69 -0.23 3.68 -8.30
C ARG A 69 0.07 2.32 -7.66
N GLU A 70 -0.25 2.13 -6.37
CA GLU A 70 -0.09 0.83 -5.71
C GLU A 70 -1.27 -0.12 -6.01
N LEU A 71 -2.33 0.39 -6.67
CA LEU A 71 -3.42 -0.40 -7.22
C LEU A 71 -3.12 -0.74 -8.69
N SER A 72 -3.25 -2.02 -9.04
CA SER A 72 -3.21 -2.43 -10.44
C SER A 72 -4.41 -1.86 -11.19
N LYS A 73 -4.25 -1.68 -12.51
CA LYS A 73 -5.33 -1.24 -13.39
C LYS A 73 -6.58 -2.12 -13.27
N ASP A 74 -6.39 -3.43 -13.14
CA ASP A 74 -7.50 -4.38 -12.97
C ASP A 74 -8.22 -4.18 -11.64
N ARG A 75 -7.49 -3.90 -10.55
CA ARG A 75 -8.12 -3.64 -9.26
C ARG A 75 -8.86 -2.30 -9.26
N LEU A 76 -8.35 -1.28 -9.95
CA LEU A 76 -9.05 -0.01 -10.14
C LEU A 76 -10.36 -0.23 -10.90
N ARG A 77 -10.33 -0.95 -12.03
CA ARG A 77 -11.53 -1.29 -12.80
C ARG A 77 -12.54 -2.07 -11.98
N ALA A 78 -12.09 -3.05 -11.19
CA ALA A 78 -12.96 -3.79 -10.29
C ALA A 78 -13.61 -2.88 -9.24
N LEU A 79 -12.85 -1.98 -8.60
CA LEU A 79 -13.39 -1.04 -7.63
C LEU A 79 -14.38 -0.04 -8.25
N PHE A 80 -14.14 0.41 -9.47
CA PHE A 80 -15.10 1.25 -10.18
C PHE A 80 -16.40 0.48 -10.44
N ALA A 81 -16.30 -0.74 -10.98
CA ALA A 81 -17.46 -1.60 -11.25
C ALA A 81 -18.23 -1.98 -9.97
N GLU A 82 -17.54 -2.27 -8.86
CA GLU A 82 -18.13 -2.54 -7.53
C GLU A 82 -18.97 -1.36 -6.99
N HIS A 83 -18.81 -0.16 -7.55
CA HIS A 83 -19.46 1.07 -7.11
C HIS A 83 -20.29 1.76 -8.20
N ASP A 84 -20.68 1.05 -9.25
CA ASP A 84 -21.46 1.59 -10.39
C ASP A 84 -20.75 2.73 -11.13
N TRP A 85 -19.43 2.69 -11.17
CA TRP A 85 -18.59 3.58 -11.97
C TRP A 85 -17.95 2.81 -13.12
N GLN A 86 -17.87 3.44 -14.29
CA GLN A 86 -17.17 2.93 -15.45
C GLN A 86 -16.04 3.88 -15.83
N LEU A 87 -14.88 3.30 -16.16
CA LEU A 87 -13.78 4.08 -16.71
C LEU A 87 -14.14 4.52 -18.14
N SER A 88 -14.32 5.82 -18.33
CA SER A 88 -14.71 6.42 -19.62
C SER A 88 -13.49 6.77 -20.45
N THR A 89 -12.62 7.64 -19.93
CA THR A 89 -11.47 8.19 -20.67
C THR A 89 -10.19 8.14 -19.83
N GLN A 90 -9.07 8.01 -20.52
CA GLN A 90 -7.72 8.03 -19.98
C GLN A 90 -6.94 9.11 -20.70
N GLU A 91 -6.42 10.09 -19.98
CA GLU A 91 -5.68 11.22 -20.54
C GLU A 91 -4.31 11.33 -19.88
N ILE A 92 -3.24 11.41 -20.68
CA ILE A 92 -1.89 11.63 -20.18
C ILE A 92 -1.62 13.13 -20.30
N THR A 93 -1.41 13.77 -19.15
CA THR A 93 -1.12 15.21 -19.04
C THR A 93 0.27 15.42 -18.45
N ASP A 94 0.78 16.66 -18.50
CA ASP A 94 2.04 17.05 -17.85
C ASP A 94 2.04 16.82 -16.33
N ARG A 95 0.84 16.72 -15.72
CA ARG A 95 0.64 16.48 -14.28
C ARG A 95 0.42 14.99 -13.95
N GLY A 96 0.43 14.12 -14.96
CA GLY A 96 0.26 12.69 -14.81
C GLY A 96 -0.92 12.12 -15.59
N TRP A 97 -1.25 10.87 -15.27
CA TRP A 97 -2.28 10.11 -15.97
C TRP A 97 -3.63 10.27 -15.28
N LEU A 98 -4.54 10.99 -15.93
CA LEU A 98 -5.90 11.22 -15.45
C LEU A 98 -6.84 10.12 -15.95
N LEU A 99 -7.64 9.61 -15.02
CA LEU A 99 -8.68 8.61 -15.25
C LEU A 99 -10.03 9.28 -15.04
N THR A 100 -10.78 9.46 -16.12
CA THR A 100 -12.14 9.97 -16.07
C THR A 100 -13.10 8.80 -15.98
N CYS A 101 -13.83 8.74 -14.89
CA CYS A 101 -14.84 7.73 -14.63
C CYS A 101 -16.22 8.38 -14.71
N THR A 102 -17.17 7.71 -15.34
CA THR A 102 -18.56 8.13 -15.39
C THR A 102 -19.41 7.12 -14.66
N ARG A 103 -20.48 7.56 -14.04
CA ARG A 103 -21.43 6.64 -13.43
C ARG A 103 -22.04 5.76 -14.52
N THR A 104 -22.10 4.47 -14.28
CA THR A 104 -22.87 3.56 -15.11
C THR A 104 -24.33 3.92 -14.87
N ALA A 105 -24.89 4.80 -15.70
CA ALA A 105 -26.33 5.01 -15.69
C ALA A 105 -26.98 3.65 -15.94
N GLU A 106 -27.92 3.26 -15.07
CA GLU A 106 -28.75 2.08 -15.29
C GLU A 106 -29.37 2.19 -16.68
N SER A 107 -28.77 1.49 -17.65
CA SER A 107 -29.45 1.06 -18.85
C SER A 107 -30.31 -0.14 -18.42
N ARG A 108 -31.42 0.14 -17.71
CA ARG A 108 -32.70 -0.60 -17.76
C ARG A 108 -33.66 -0.15 -16.68
#